data_AF-A0A3B0X3G5-F1
#
_entry.id   AF-A0A3B0X3G5-F1
#
_cell.length_a   1.000
_cell.length_b   1.000
_cell.length_c   1.000
_cell.angle_alpha   90.00
_cell.angle_beta   90.00
_cell.angle_gamma   90.00
#
_symmetry.space_group_name_H-M   'P 1'
#
loop_
_entity.id
_entity.type
_entity.pdbx_description
1 polymer ?
#
loop_
_entity_poly.entity_id
_entity_poly.type
_entity_poly.pdbx_seq_one_letter_code
_entity_poly.pdbx_strand_id
1 'polypeptide(L)'
;MKILQSILICLILVSTTSCAWIGRDYYYASEQSPEGWVKRFEEGIAGGKRAPVPDTMTYTYENNSLELSVNVGYQEMTVFGPVIIPVIPLPWEYPDNLSVGIKIVSNSPAVFDFTSWKLKLSGTGVSHSPVGILISEGLVLNDYDNKVAANLKIEGRRFVRLLYPVKFSEAESIELSPGAIYIDNQKVTPQKIQLKKIKGNWHYIPFTL
;
A
#
# COMPACT_ATOMS: atom_id res chain seq x y z
N MET A 1 26.27 -41.63 -28.13
CA MET A 1 25.04 -40.99 -28.65
C MET A 1 23.98 -40.72 -27.57
N LYS A 2 23.60 -41.69 -26.72
CA LYS A 2 22.52 -41.51 -25.72
C LYS A 2 22.77 -40.40 -24.68
N ILE A 3 24.01 -40.25 -24.20
CA ILE A 3 24.37 -39.22 -23.19
C ILE A 3 24.19 -37.79 -23.73
N LEU A 4 24.56 -37.55 -24.99
CA LEU A 4 24.44 -36.23 -25.62
C LEU A 4 22.96 -35.83 -25.81
N GLN A 5 22.09 -36.79 -26.13
CA GLN A 5 20.64 -36.56 -26.20
C GLN A 5 20.05 -36.26 -24.83
N SER A 6 20.46 -36.97 -23.77
CA SER A 6 20.00 -36.68 -22.40
C SER A 6 20.45 -35.30 -21.92
N ILE A 7 21.69 -34.89 -22.23
CA ILE A 7 22.20 -33.55 -21.89
C ILE A 7 21.43 -32.46 -22.67
N LEU A 8 21.17 -32.68 -23.96
CA LEU A 8 20.40 -31.74 -24.78
C LEU A 8 18.94 -31.61 -24.31
N ILE A 9 18.30 -32.72 -23.93
CA ILE A 9 16.95 -32.72 -23.38
C ILE A 9 16.92 -31.99 -22.02
N CYS A 10 17.91 -32.22 -21.15
CA CYS A 10 18.04 -31.47 -19.91
C CYS A 10 18.26 -29.97 -20.14
N LEU A 11 19.11 -29.59 -21.10
CA LEU A 11 19.34 -28.18 -21.46
C LEU A 11 18.07 -27.52 -22.01
N ILE A 12 17.33 -28.21 -22.89
CA ILE A 12 16.05 -27.73 -23.40
C ILE A 12 15.06 -27.57 -22.25
N LEU A 13 14.91 -28.58 -21.38
CA LEU A 13 14.02 -28.52 -20.23
C LEU A 13 14.37 -27.35 -19.29
N VAL A 14 15.64 -27.19 -18.92
CA VAL A 14 16.12 -26.08 -18.08
C VAL A 14 15.94 -24.71 -18.76
N SER A 15 16.08 -24.63 -20.08
CA SER A 15 15.83 -23.39 -20.84
C SER A 15 14.34 -23.06 -21.04
N THR A 16 13.46 -24.05 -20.89
CA THR A 16 12.00 -23.89 -20.99
C THR A 16 11.31 -23.74 -19.64
N THR A 17 12.01 -23.94 -18.51
CA THR A 17 11.45 -23.65 -17.18
C THR A 17 11.45 -22.15 -16.94
N SER A 18 10.37 -21.49 -17.33
CA SER A 18 10.07 -20.12 -16.91
C SER A 18 9.66 -20.11 -15.44
N CYS A 19 10.26 -19.23 -14.64
CA CYS A 19 9.75 -18.92 -13.31
C CYS A 19 8.60 -17.92 -13.45
N ALA A 20 7.54 -18.08 -12.67
CA ALA A 20 6.48 -17.08 -12.58
C ALA A 20 6.38 -16.56 -11.15
N TRP A 21 6.28 -15.24 -11.02
CA TRP A 21 5.78 -14.64 -9.80
C TRP A 21 4.26 -14.65 -9.86
N ILE A 22 3.65 -15.15 -8.80
CA ILE A 22 2.22 -15.08 -8.61
C ILE A 22 1.97 -14.08 -7.49
N GLY A 23 1.35 -12.96 -7.84
CA GLY A 23 0.90 -11.93 -6.91
C GLY A 23 -0.57 -12.12 -6.56
N ARG A 24 -0.94 -11.97 -5.29
CA ARG A 24 -2.32 -11.79 -4.86
C ARG A 24 -2.48 -10.39 -4.28
N ASP A 25 -3.40 -9.63 -4.84
CA ASP A 25 -3.72 -8.32 -4.29
C ASP A 25 -4.62 -8.45 -3.07
N TYR A 26 -4.40 -7.55 -2.12
CA TYR A 26 -5.25 -7.35 -0.97
C TYR A 26 -5.51 -5.87 -0.80
N TYR A 27 -6.77 -5.50 -0.65
CA TYR A 27 -7.19 -4.12 -0.44
C TYR A 27 -8.17 -4.04 0.72
N TYR A 28 -8.34 -2.84 1.26
CA TYR A 28 -9.17 -2.63 2.43
C TYR A 28 -10.42 -1.87 2.05
N ALA A 29 -11.59 -2.45 2.33
CA ALA A 29 -12.88 -1.85 2.03
C ALA A 29 -13.79 -1.89 3.26
N SER A 30 -14.64 -0.88 3.35
CA SER A 30 -15.73 -0.76 4.30
C SER A 30 -17.01 -1.32 3.69
N GLU A 31 -17.77 -2.07 4.50
CA GLU A 31 -19.10 -2.56 4.13
C GLU A 31 -20.10 -1.40 3.98
N GLN A 32 -19.92 -0.33 4.76
CA GLN A 32 -20.74 0.89 4.71
C GLN A 32 -19.90 2.06 4.23
N SER A 33 -20.50 2.98 3.47
CA SER A 33 -19.80 4.24 3.16
C SER A 33 -19.77 5.08 4.43
N PRO A 34 -18.58 5.41 4.99
CA PRO A 34 -18.50 6.26 6.17
C PRO A 34 -19.06 7.65 5.83
N GLU A 35 -19.73 8.28 6.79
CA GLU A 35 -20.31 9.61 6.59
C GLU A 35 -19.24 10.63 6.16
N GLY A 36 -19.54 11.40 5.11
CA GLY A 36 -18.60 12.38 4.54
C GLY A 36 -17.50 11.79 3.65
N TRP A 37 -17.47 10.46 3.44
CA TRP A 37 -16.50 9.81 2.57
C TRP A 37 -17.16 9.22 1.32
N VAL A 38 -16.57 9.49 0.16
CA VAL A 38 -16.90 8.86 -1.12
C VAL A 38 -15.92 7.72 -1.37
N LYS A 39 -16.43 6.55 -1.79
CA LYS A 39 -15.59 5.38 -2.09
C LYS A 39 -15.42 5.21 -3.60
N ARG A 40 -14.21 4.87 -4.04
CA ARG A 40 -13.88 4.54 -5.44
C ARG A 40 -12.96 3.33 -5.48
N PHE A 41 -13.33 2.35 -6.29
CA PHE A 41 -12.49 1.19 -6.57
C PHE A 41 -11.66 1.44 -7.83
N GLU A 42 -10.40 1.05 -7.79
CA GLU A 42 -9.49 1.03 -8.93
C GLU A 42 -8.85 -0.35 -9.01
N GLU A 43 -8.96 -0.97 -10.18
CA GLU A 43 -8.34 -2.26 -10.45
C GLU A 43 -6.83 -2.09 -10.55
N GLY A 44 -6.11 -3.03 -9.95
CA GLY A 44 -4.67 -3.08 -9.93
C GLY A 44 -4.08 -3.33 -11.32
N ILE A 45 -2.83 -2.95 -11.47
CA ILE A 45 -2.06 -3.16 -12.69
C ILE A 45 -0.94 -4.14 -12.37
N ALA A 46 -0.96 -5.29 -13.06
CA ALA A 46 0.09 -6.30 -12.96
C ALA A 46 1.48 -5.69 -13.20
N GLY A 47 2.44 -6.08 -12.37
CA GLY A 47 3.83 -5.68 -12.55
C GLY A 47 4.41 -6.32 -13.79
N GLY A 48 4.97 -5.52 -14.69
CA GLY A 48 5.80 -5.99 -15.80
C GLY A 48 7.18 -5.36 -15.67
N LYS A 49 7.43 -4.32 -16.46
CA LYS A 49 8.63 -3.45 -16.33
C LYS A 49 8.49 -2.36 -15.26
N ARG A 50 7.28 -2.18 -14.70
CA ARG A 50 6.96 -1.20 -13.66
C ARG A 50 6.64 -1.92 -12.36
N ALA A 51 6.84 -1.25 -11.24
CA ALA A 51 6.36 -1.73 -9.95
C ALA A 51 4.84 -1.99 -10.04
N PRO A 52 4.36 -3.14 -9.56
CA PRO A 52 2.93 -3.45 -9.56
C PRO A 52 2.14 -2.43 -8.75
N VAL A 53 0.90 -2.19 -9.14
CA VAL A 53 -0.06 -1.40 -8.38
C VAL A 53 -1.18 -2.35 -7.97
N PRO A 54 -1.40 -2.61 -6.67
CA PRO A 54 -2.45 -3.53 -6.26
C PRO A 54 -3.84 -2.92 -6.50
N ASP A 55 -4.86 -3.78 -6.61
CA ASP A 55 -6.26 -3.38 -6.44
C ASP A 55 -6.39 -2.46 -5.22
N THR A 56 -7.21 -1.41 -5.35
CA THR A 56 -7.30 -0.40 -4.30
C THR A 56 -8.71 0.13 -4.15
N MET A 57 -9.18 0.23 -2.91
CA MET A 57 -10.34 1.05 -2.57
C MET A 57 -9.84 2.36 -1.96
N THR A 58 -10.21 3.47 -2.59
CA THR A 58 -9.90 4.82 -2.13
C THR A 58 -11.13 5.45 -1.49
N TYR A 59 -10.93 6.03 -0.31
CA TYR A 59 -11.90 6.82 0.42
C TYR A 59 -11.52 8.29 0.32
N THR A 60 -12.39 9.11 -0.25
CA THR A 60 -12.17 10.55 -0.43
C THR A 60 -13.13 11.34 0.44
N TYR A 61 -12.58 12.13 1.36
CA TYR A 61 -13.27 13.17 2.10
C TYR A 61 -12.99 14.50 1.41
N GLU A 62 -14.03 15.25 1.05
CA GLU A 62 -13.90 16.49 0.30
C GLU A 62 -14.74 17.61 0.91
N ASN A 63 -14.14 18.79 0.99
CA ASN A 63 -14.82 20.06 1.24
C ASN A 63 -14.20 21.15 0.33
N ASN A 64 -14.69 22.39 0.43
CA ASN A 64 -14.25 23.48 -0.45
C ASN A 64 -12.73 23.77 -0.43
N SER A 65 -12.02 23.40 0.64
CA SER A 65 -10.60 23.75 0.85
C SER A 65 -9.67 22.52 0.88
N LEU A 66 -10.22 21.31 0.95
CA LEU A 66 -9.46 20.07 1.13
C LEU A 66 -10.13 18.87 0.46
N GLU A 67 -9.36 18.16 -0.34
CA GLU A 67 -9.58 16.77 -0.71
C GLU A 67 -8.56 15.89 0.03
N LEU A 68 -9.06 14.98 0.86
CA LEU A 68 -8.27 13.98 1.57
C LEU A 68 -8.68 12.60 1.09
N SER A 69 -7.80 11.94 0.34
CA SER A 69 -8.02 10.58 -0.16
C SER A 69 -7.14 9.59 0.61
N VAL A 70 -7.72 8.51 1.11
CA VAL A 70 -7.05 7.45 1.86
C VAL A 70 -7.20 6.13 1.12
N ASN A 71 -6.11 5.39 0.99
CA ASN A 71 -6.12 4.01 0.50
C ASN A 71 -5.20 3.13 1.34
N VAL A 72 -5.58 1.86 1.44
CA VAL A 72 -4.79 0.82 2.09
C VAL A 72 -4.89 -0.42 1.24
N GLY A 73 -3.73 -0.94 0.84
CA GLY A 73 -3.63 -2.12 0.00
C GLY A 73 -2.19 -2.57 -0.14
N TYR A 74 -2.01 -3.84 -0.47
CA TYR A 74 -0.71 -4.44 -0.70
C TYR A 74 -0.85 -5.60 -1.69
N GLN A 75 0.27 -5.99 -2.28
CA GLN A 75 0.36 -7.20 -3.08
C GLN A 75 1.25 -8.21 -2.36
N GLU A 76 0.72 -9.40 -2.10
CA GLU A 76 1.49 -10.53 -1.60
C GLU A 76 2.07 -11.28 -2.79
N MET A 77 3.40 -11.34 -2.89
CA MET A 77 4.08 -12.05 -3.97
C MET A 77 4.61 -13.40 -3.48
N THR A 78 4.33 -14.45 -4.24
CA THR A 78 4.88 -15.80 -4.04
C THR A 78 5.51 -16.32 -5.34
N VAL A 79 6.56 -17.13 -5.21
CA VAL A 79 7.21 -17.80 -6.35
C VAL A 79 6.54 -19.15 -6.61
N PHE A 80 6.23 -19.45 -7.88
CA PHE A 80 5.72 -20.76 -8.28
C PHE A 80 6.50 -21.29 -9.51
N GLY A 81 7.19 -22.43 -9.37
CA GLY A 81 7.93 -23.08 -10.45
C GLY A 81 8.96 -24.13 -10.00
N PRO A 82 9.50 -24.97 -10.92
CA PRO A 82 10.51 -25.98 -10.59
C PRO A 82 11.85 -25.32 -10.23
N VAL A 83 12.19 -25.37 -8.95
CA VAL A 83 13.39 -24.74 -8.37
C VAL A 83 14.62 -25.62 -8.63
N ILE A 84 15.24 -25.51 -9.80
CA ILE A 84 16.59 -26.09 -10.05
C ILE A 84 17.68 -25.15 -9.51
N ILE A 85 17.39 -23.84 -9.47
CA ILE A 85 18.25 -22.83 -8.84
C ILE A 85 17.40 -22.18 -7.73
N PRO A 86 17.85 -22.19 -6.46
CA PRO A 86 17.16 -21.45 -5.42
C PRO A 86 17.16 -19.97 -5.83
N VAL A 87 15.98 -19.45 -6.14
CA VAL A 87 15.78 -18.01 -6.18
C VAL A 87 15.93 -17.56 -4.73
N ILE A 88 17.12 -17.11 -4.37
CA ILE A 88 17.35 -16.40 -3.11
C ILE A 88 16.52 -15.14 -3.25
N PRO A 89 15.42 -14.96 -2.49
CA PRO A 89 14.78 -13.66 -2.45
C PRO A 89 15.88 -12.69 -2.03
N LEU A 90 16.29 -11.83 -2.96
CA LEU A 90 17.16 -10.73 -2.59
C LEU A 90 16.48 -10.02 -1.42
N PRO A 91 17.20 -9.64 -0.36
CA PRO A 91 16.65 -9.12 0.89
C PRO A 91 16.17 -7.68 0.72
N TRP A 92 15.45 -7.38 -0.35
CA TRP A 92 14.57 -6.23 -0.38
C TRP A 92 13.48 -6.59 0.62
N GLU A 93 13.68 -6.18 1.87
CA GLU A 93 12.66 -6.16 2.89
C GLU A 93 11.49 -5.39 2.30
N TYR A 94 10.54 -6.09 1.69
CA TYR A 94 9.23 -5.51 1.49
C TYR A 94 8.80 -5.11 2.89
N PRO A 95 8.49 -3.83 3.14
CA PRO A 95 8.12 -3.42 4.47
C PRO A 95 6.90 -4.25 4.88
N ASP A 96 7.14 -5.19 5.81
CA ASP A 96 6.12 -6.07 6.41
C ASP A 96 5.01 -5.23 7.06
N ASN A 97 5.37 -4.01 7.42
CA ASN A 97 4.52 -3.03 8.06
C ASN A 97 3.40 -2.56 7.14
N LEU A 98 2.19 -2.53 7.69
CA LEU A 98 1.02 -1.93 7.10
C LEU A 98 1.28 -0.45 6.82
N SER A 99 1.03 -0.05 5.58
CA SER A 99 1.15 1.34 5.16
C SER A 99 -0.20 1.88 4.71
N VAL A 100 -0.50 3.11 5.10
CA VAL A 100 -1.69 3.84 4.69
C VAL A 100 -1.27 4.92 3.72
N GLY A 101 -1.74 4.82 2.47
CA GLY A 101 -1.55 5.83 1.45
C GLY A 101 -2.55 6.96 1.61
N ILE A 102 -2.06 8.20 1.53
CA ILE A 102 -2.84 9.41 1.69
C ILE A 102 -2.50 10.35 0.53
N LYS A 103 -3.50 10.77 -0.23
CA LYS A 103 -3.38 11.88 -1.19
C LYS A 103 -4.09 13.08 -0.58
N ILE A 104 -3.38 14.20 -0.55
CA ILE A 104 -3.86 15.48 -0.02
C ILE A 104 -3.88 16.46 -1.18
N VAL A 105 -5.01 17.11 -1.41
CA VAL A 105 -5.13 18.28 -2.29
C VAL A 105 -5.75 19.40 -1.47
N SER A 106 -5.05 20.51 -1.31
CA SER A 106 -5.57 21.65 -0.57
C SER A 106 -5.41 22.95 -1.36
N ASN A 107 -6.46 23.77 -1.32
CA ASN A 107 -6.51 25.07 -1.97
C ASN A 107 -5.96 26.20 -1.09
N SER A 108 -5.77 25.92 0.22
CA SER A 108 -5.17 26.81 1.22
C SER A 108 -4.08 26.05 1.97
N PRO A 109 -3.16 26.73 2.68
CA PRO A 109 -2.23 26.06 3.58
C PRO A 109 -2.95 25.27 4.67
N ALA A 110 -2.81 23.94 4.63
CA ALA A 110 -3.39 23.02 5.59
C ALA A 110 -2.30 22.46 6.53
N VAL A 111 -2.59 22.40 7.83
CA VAL A 111 -1.68 21.89 8.86
C VAL A 111 -2.19 20.53 9.34
N PHE A 112 -1.34 19.51 9.18
CA PHE A 112 -1.63 18.13 9.56
C PHE A 112 -0.82 17.73 10.80
N ASP A 113 -1.48 17.12 11.78
CA ASP A 113 -0.81 16.44 12.88
C ASP A 113 -0.95 14.92 12.72
N PHE A 114 0.03 14.29 12.07
CA PHE A 114 0.03 12.84 11.85
C PHE A 114 0.32 12.04 13.11
N THR A 115 0.83 12.66 14.18
CA THR A 115 1.06 11.97 15.47
C THR A 115 -0.26 11.60 16.16
N SER A 116 -1.31 12.38 15.87
CA SER A 116 -2.66 12.15 16.39
C SER A 116 -3.45 11.10 15.61
N TRP A 117 -2.97 10.67 14.43
CA TRP A 117 -3.61 9.62 13.65
C TRP A 117 -3.46 8.28 14.36
N LYS A 118 -4.53 7.48 14.34
CA LYS A 118 -4.55 6.17 15.01
C LYS A 118 -5.07 5.09 14.09
N LEU A 119 -4.47 3.91 14.19
CA LEU A 119 -4.94 2.68 13.58
C LEU A 119 -5.26 1.68 14.67
N LYS A 120 -6.52 1.26 14.75
CA LYS A 120 -6.98 0.28 15.72
C LYS A 120 -7.30 -1.04 15.02
N LEU A 121 -6.74 -2.15 15.51
CA LEU A 121 -7.08 -3.48 14.99
C LEU A 121 -8.39 -3.94 15.64
N SER A 122 -9.39 -4.31 14.82
CA SER A 122 -10.72 -4.64 15.34
C SER A 122 -10.73 -5.88 16.24
N GLY A 123 -9.81 -6.83 16.03
CA GLY A 123 -9.72 -8.07 16.81
C GLY A 123 -9.07 -7.92 18.18
N THR A 124 -8.10 -7.01 18.33
CA THR A 124 -7.35 -6.81 19.59
C THR A 124 -7.81 -5.57 20.34
N GLY A 125 -8.43 -4.61 19.65
CA GLY A 125 -8.77 -3.30 20.19
C GLY A 125 -7.55 -2.40 20.44
N VAL A 126 -6.34 -2.86 20.15
CA VAL A 126 -5.09 -2.11 20.35
C VAL A 126 -4.99 -1.02 19.28
N SER A 127 -4.64 0.18 19.74
CA SER A 127 -4.48 1.36 18.90
C SER A 127 -2.99 1.66 18.72
N HIS A 128 -2.58 1.86 17.47
CA HIS A 128 -1.21 2.12 17.07
C HIS A 128 -1.11 3.52 16.46
N SER A 129 -0.06 4.25 16.86
CA SER A 129 0.36 5.48 16.18
C SER A 129 1.22 5.13 14.96
N PRO A 130 1.30 5.99 13.93
CA PRO A 130 2.32 5.88 12.92
C PRO A 130 3.71 5.89 13.54
N VAL A 131 4.66 5.17 12.93
CA VAL A 131 6.08 5.14 13.32
C VAL A 131 6.99 5.76 12.26
N GLY A 132 6.45 6.07 11.08
CA GLY A 132 7.17 6.76 10.02
C GLY A 132 6.23 7.40 9.01
N ILE A 133 6.74 8.36 8.25
CA ILE A 133 6.03 9.06 7.20
C ILE A 133 6.92 9.18 5.97
N LEU A 134 6.38 8.86 4.80
CA LEU A 134 7.05 9.11 3.53
C LEU A 134 6.27 10.17 2.78
N ILE A 135 6.94 11.24 2.39
CA ILE A 135 6.31 12.36 1.67
C ILE A 135 6.94 12.39 0.28
N SER A 136 6.09 12.39 -0.74
CA SER A 136 6.54 12.56 -2.11
C SER A 136 6.02 13.87 -2.69
N GLU A 137 6.96 14.64 -3.23
CA GLU A 137 6.69 15.79 -4.09
C GLU A 137 6.77 15.33 -5.55
N GLY A 138 5.69 14.74 -6.07
CA GLY A 138 5.63 14.25 -7.45
C GLY A 138 6.01 12.77 -7.60
N LEU A 139 6.89 12.44 -8.56
CA LEU A 139 7.37 11.06 -8.82
C LEU A 139 8.67 10.73 -8.08
N VAL A 140 9.21 11.68 -7.30
CA VAL A 140 10.47 11.49 -6.57
C VAL A 140 10.15 11.35 -5.09
N LEU A 141 10.58 10.22 -4.50
CA LEU A 141 10.58 10.00 -3.06
C LEU A 141 11.77 10.77 -2.49
N ASN A 142 11.55 12.04 -2.14
CA ASN A 142 12.65 12.94 -1.78
C ASN A 142 13.05 12.89 -0.30
N ASP A 143 12.20 12.37 0.59
CA ASP A 143 12.57 12.27 2.00
C ASP A 143 11.97 11.04 2.67
N TYR A 144 12.85 10.16 3.14
CA TYR A 144 12.53 9.15 4.15
C TYR A 144 12.72 9.81 5.51
N ASP A 145 11.83 10.74 5.88
CA ASP A 145 11.86 11.28 7.24
C ASP A 145 11.24 10.24 8.19
N ASN A 146 12.11 9.52 8.90
CA ASN A 146 11.70 8.53 9.88
C ASN A 146 10.92 9.13 11.07
N LYS A 147 10.77 10.46 11.15
CA LYS A 147 10.03 11.11 12.22
C LYS A 147 8.63 11.52 11.76
N VAL A 148 7.62 10.97 12.44
CA VAL A 148 6.22 11.39 12.25
C VAL A 148 6.11 12.87 12.58
N ALA A 149 5.69 13.67 11.60
CA ALA A 149 5.60 15.12 11.74
C ALA A 149 4.33 15.55 12.48
N ALA A 150 4.51 16.30 13.57
CA ALA A 150 3.47 17.13 14.14
C ALA A 150 3.52 18.51 13.44
N ASN A 151 2.38 18.98 12.94
CA ASN A 151 2.24 20.27 12.23
C ASN A 151 2.88 20.33 10.83
N LEU A 152 2.78 19.26 10.03
CA LEU A 152 3.20 19.31 8.64
C LEU A 152 2.28 20.26 7.86
N LYS A 153 2.87 21.30 7.27
CA LYS A 153 2.16 22.24 6.41
C LYS A 153 2.16 21.73 4.98
N ILE A 154 0.99 21.58 4.39
CA ILE A 154 0.80 21.16 3.01
C ILE A 154 -0.04 22.21 2.28
N GLU A 155 0.43 22.59 1.10
CA GLU A 155 -0.29 23.43 0.15
C GLU A 155 -0.25 22.77 -1.24
N GLY A 156 -1.38 22.78 -1.94
CA GLY A 156 -1.53 22.09 -3.22
C GLY A 156 -1.63 20.58 -3.05
N ARG A 157 -1.00 19.82 -3.95
CA ARG A 157 -1.08 18.36 -4.02
C ARG A 157 0.14 17.70 -3.39
N ARG A 158 -0.07 16.74 -2.48
CA ARG A 158 0.97 15.88 -1.89
C ARG A 158 0.50 14.44 -1.74
N PHE A 159 1.46 13.51 -1.79
CA PHE A 159 1.24 12.11 -1.46
C PHE A 159 2.05 11.79 -0.21
N VAL A 160 1.37 11.21 0.77
CA VAL A 160 1.90 10.85 2.08
C VAL A 160 1.64 9.36 2.29
N ARG A 161 2.63 8.63 2.80
CA ARG A 161 2.45 7.25 3.26
C ARG A 161 2.77 7.19 4.74
N LEU A 162 1.79 6.79 5.55
CA LEU A 162 1.99 6.53 6.96
C LEU A 162 2.35 5.07 7.18
N LEU A 163 3.40 4.82 7.94
CA LEU A 163 3.85 3.47 8.30
C LEU A 163 3.38 3.17 9.72
N TYR A 164 2.73 2.03 9.91
CA TYR A 164 2.28 1.56 11.23
C TYR A 164 3.09 0.35 11.69
N PRO A 165 3.34 0.18 13.00
CA PRO A 165 4.13 -0.93 13.54
C PRO A 165 3.27 -2.20 13.67
N VAL A 166 2.59 -2.57 12.58
CA VAL A 166 1.69 -3.72 12.50
C VAL A 166 1.94 -4.41 11.18
N LYS A 167 2.06 -5.74 11.15
CA LYS A 167 2.23 -6.45 9.88
C LYS A 167 0.94 -6.45 9.07
N PHE A 168 1.03 -6.33 7.74
CA PHE A 168 -0.17 -6.42 6.89
C PHE A 168 -0.88 -7.78 7.05
N SER A 169 -0.15 -8.86 7.33
CA SER A 169 -0.69 -10.20 7.56
C SER A 169 -1.55 -10.30 8.82
N GLU A 170 -1.33 -9.45 9.81
CA GLU A 170 -2.06 -9.42 11.09
C GLU A 170 -3.30 -8.51 11.03
N ALA A 171 -3.34 -7.59 10.06
CA ALA A 171 -4.36 -6.56 9.96
C ALA A 171 -5.59 -7.00 9.15
N GLU A 172 -6.41 -7.94 9.63
CA GLU A 172 -7.62 -8.38 8.92
C GLU A 172 -8.73 -7.32 8.87
N SER A 173 -8.83 -6.51 9.93
CA SER A 173 -9.79 -5.40 10.03
C SER A 173 -9.17 -4.27 10.83
N ILE A 174 -9.28 -3.06 10.30
CA ILE A 174 -8.68 -1.85 10.83
C ILE A 174 -9.72 -0.74 10.97
N GLU A 175 -9.61 0.04 12.03
CA GLU A 175 -10.31 1.32 12.17
C GLU A 175 -9.25 2.43 12.12
N LEU A 176 -9.31 3.23 11.05
CA LEU A 176 -8.45 4.39 10.88
C LEU A 176 -9.17 5.61 11.43
N SER A 177 -8.54 6.29 12.39
CA SER A 177 -9.00 7.56 12.94
C SER A 177 -8.07 8.67 12.47
N PRO A 178 -8.45 9.46 11.45
CA PRO A 178 -7.71 10.65 11.07
C PRO A 178 -7.63 11.64 12.22
N GLY A 179 -6.48 12.28 12.34
CA GLY A 179 -6.25 13.37 13.28
C GLY A 179 -6.98 14.65 12.90
N ALA A 180 -6.80 15.69 13.72
CA ALA A 180 -7.25 17.03 13.40
C ALA A 180 -6.43 17.63 12.24
N ILE A 181 -7.12 18.33 11.35
CA ILE A 181 -6.52 19.09 10.24
C ILE A 181 -6.94 20.54 10.41
N TYR A 182 -6.00 21.47 10.32
CA TYR A 182 -6.28 22.89 10.46
C TYR A 182 -6.11 23.61 9.13
N ILE A 183 -7.14 24.30 8.66
CA ILE A 183 -7.14 25.06 7.40
C ILE A 183 -7.69 26.43 7.72
N ASP A 184 -6.94 27.50 7.42
CA ASP A 184 -7.36 28.88 7.69
C ASP A 184 -7.88 29.09 9.13
N ASN A 185 -7.19 28.49 10.11
CA ASN A 185 -7.54 28.44 11.55
C ASN A 185 -8.84 27.68 11.90
N GLN A 186 -9.49 27.04 10.94
CA GLN A 186 -10.63 26.16 11.19
C GLN A 186 -10.17 24.72 11.37
N LYS A 187 -10.72 24.04 12.38
CA LYS A 187 -10.45 22.63 12.64
C LYS A 187 -11.41 21.75 11.83
N VAL A 188 -10.86 20.94 10.94
CA VAL A 188 -11.54 19.87 10.22
C VAL A 188 -11.18 18.55 10.89
N THR A 189 -12.18 17.72 11.19
CA THR A 189 -11.97 16.39 11.79
C THR A 189 -12.73 15.36 10.95
N PRO A 190 -12.05 14.73 9.97
CA PRO A 190 -12.67 13.68 9.17
C PRO A 190 -13.16 12.53 10.06
N GLN A 191 -14.31 11.95 9.73
CA GLN A 191 -14.83 10.80 10.47
C GLN A 191 -13.90 9.59 10.33
N LYS A 192 -13.88 8.74 11.35
CA LYS A 192 -13.13 7.47 11.31
C LYS A 192 -13.67 6.54 10.23
N ILE A 193 -12.79 5.70 9.70
CA ILE A 193 -13.11 4.74 8.64
C ILE A 193 -12.85 3.33 9.19
N GLN A 194 -13.85 2.45 9.11
CA GLN A 194 -13.70 1.03 9.41
C GLN A 194 -13.51 0.26 8.13
N LEU A 195 -12.41 -0.49 8.02
CA LEU A 195 -12.02 -1.20 6.82
C LEU A 195 -11.71 -2.65 7.13
N LYS A 196 -12.11 -3.53 6.22
CA LYS A 196 -11.85 -4.96 6.26
C LYS A 196 -11.01 -5.36 5.05
N LYS A 197 -10.06 -6.26 5.26
CA LYS A 197 -9.22 -6.82 4.20
C LYS A 197 -10.08 -7.65 3.24
N ILE A 198 -9.95 -7.37 1.96
CA ILE A 198 -10.59 -8.08 0.85
C ILE A 198 -9.51 -8.62 -0.06
N LYS A 199 -9.72 -9.85 -0.55
CA LYS A 199 -8.83 -10.47 -1.53
C LYS A 199 -9.17 -9.93 -2.92
N GLY A 200 -8.23 -9.26 -3.56
CA GLY A 200 -8.35 -8.71 -4.91
C GLY A 200 -8.03 -9.72 -6.01
N ASN A 201 -7.41 -9.26 -7.09
CA ASN A 201 -7.06 -10.05 -8.25
C ASN A 201 -5.78 -10.87 -8.06
N TRP A 202 -5.65 -11.93 -8.86
CA TRP A 202 -4.38 -12.64 -9.05
C TRP A 202 -3.63 -12.01 -10.22
N HIS A 203 -2.33 -11.83 -10.06
CA HIS A 203 -1.44 -11.36 -11.11
C HIS A 203 -0.36 -12.39 -11.39
N TYR A 204 -0.20 -12.73 -12.67
CA TYR A 204 0.84 -13.63 -13.13
C TYR A 204 1.89 -12.80 -13.86
N ILE A 205 3.09 -12.77 -13.29
CA ILE A 205 4.22 -12.03 -13.86
C ILE A 205 5.22 -13.07 -14.36
N PRO A 206 5.20 -13.38 -15.67
CA PRO A 206 6.17 -14.30 -16.25
C PRO A 206 7.55 -13.68 -16.17
N PHE A 207 8.53 -14.45 -15.68
CA PHE A 207 9.94 -14.08 -15.73
C PHE A 207 10.68 -15.06 -16.63
N THR A 208 11.21 -14.55 -17.72
CA THR A 208 12.17 -15.25 -18.59
C THR A 208 13.57 -14.74 -18.27
N LEU A 209 14.47 -15.66 -17.88
CA LEU A 209 15.90 -15.41 -17.73
C LEU A 209 16.55 -15.05 -19.07
#